data_AF-A0A8S1UZC6-F1
#
_entry.id   AF-A0A8S1UZC6-F1
#
_cell.length_a   1.000
_cell.length_b   1.000
_cell.length_c   1.000
_cell.angle_alpha   90.00
_cell.angle_beta   90.00
_cell.angle_gamma   90.00
#
_symmetry.space_group_name_H-M   'P 1'
#
loop_
_entity.id
_entity.type
_entity.pdbx_description
1 polymer ?
#
loop_
_entity_poly.entity_id
_entity_poly.type
_entity_poly.pdbx_seq_one_letter_code
_entity_poly.pdbx_strand_id
1 'polypeptide(L)'
;MLLQLLQFKNKNLLIRALTNKIHELEYNQKSNQTYVYGNNEDLTVAGQQFLEFYFYDYMLLQGYPNQLSYFKKPNDIIQLRQRLINDQNLAEIGYQLNLQNFLKVGNQIQLKTNQKVLADTIKALIIAQYYDKYQDLESLRDLLYPVMEFLINKVQQEQILQTQYNPKSSFIEYLTTIKEEIEVLPKMIVEWKKNQKNNNQSVFLIQLELDIQSKIQAEIYQLKIEKQGISKKITEQQVYLEALQDLKRWLSTHHQNQSQQVELQLEQQINLSTTLDSKQFNNINTTVYEFADQLDNEENQTEFYDQLSQMLIQMAGKNEL
;
A
#
# COMPACT_ATOMS: atom_id res chain seq x y z
N MET A 1 -7.29 -5.40 -25.52
CA MET A 1 -8.06 -6.24 -24.59
C MET A 1 -9.40 -5.59 -24.25
N LEU A 2 -9.43 -4.41 -23.60
CA LEU A 2 -10.70 -3.78 -23.19
C LEU A 2 -11.69 -3.44 -24.33
N LEU A 3 -11.20 -3.00 -25.50
CA LEU A 3 -12.04 -2.73 -26.68
C LEU A 3 -12.76 -3.97 -27.22
N GLN A 4 -12.22 -5.18 -27.00
CA GLN A 4 -12.89 -6.42 -27.41
C GLN A 4 -14.05 -6.79 -26.47
N LEU A 5 -14.01 -6.29 -25.22
CA LEU A 5 -15.02 -6.49 -24.20
C LEU A 5 -16.16 -5.46 -24.29
N LEU A 6 -15.87 -4.26 -24.81
CA LEU A 6 -16.87 -3.23 -25.06
C LEU A 6 -17.72 -3.59 -26.28
N GLN A 7 -18.89 -4.19 -26.02
CA GLN A 7 -19.86 -4.58 -27.04
C GLN A 7 -21.22 -3.96 -26.72
N PHE A 8 -21.61 -2.99 -27.54
CA PHE A 8 -22.85 -2.23 -27.37
C PHE A 8 -23.95 -2.70 -28.33
N LYS A 9 -25.12 -3.07 -27.80
CA LYS A 9 -26.37 -3.24 -28.53
C LYS A 9 -27.03 -1.88 -28.79
N ASN A 10 -27.02 -1.00 -27.80
CA ASN A 10 -27.58 0.34 -27.83
C ASN A 10 -26.53 1.37 -28.26
N LYS A 11 -26.55 1.71 -29.55
CA LYS A 11 -25.65 2.72 -30.13
C LYS A 11 -25.83 4.11 -29.52
N ASN A 12 -27.03 4.48 -29.09
CA ASN A 12 -27.29 5.81 -28.52
C ASN A 12 -26.55 5.98 -27.19
N LEU A 13 -26.49 4.91 -26.40
CA LEU A 13 -25.80 4.91 -25.12
C LEU A 13 -24.28 5.01 -25.28
N LEU A 14 -23.73 4.31 -26.28
CA LEU A 14 -22.32 4.47 -26.68
C LEU A 14 -22.03 5.91 -27.13
N ILE A 15 -22.90 6.48 -27.99
CA ILE A 15 -22.74 7.87 -28.44
C ILE A 15 -22.75 8.83 -27.26
N ARG A 16 -23.68 8.64 -26.30
CA ARG A 16 -23.77 9.45 -25.09
C ARG A 16 -22.47 9.38 -24.27
N ALA A 17 -21.95 8.17 -24.04
CA ALA A 17 -20.70 7.97 -23.27
C ALA A 17 -19.49 8.66 -23.91
N LEU A 18 -19.44 8.71 -25.24
CA LEU A 18 -18.38 9.37 -26.03
C LEU A 18 -18.60 10.88 -26.22
N THR A 19 -19.69 11.44 -25.71
CA THR A 19 -20.05 12.84 -25.91
C THR A 19 -19.71 13.67 -24.68
N ASN A 20 -18.72 14.55 -24.82
CA ASN A 20 -18.42 15.55 -23.80
C ASN A 20 -19.50 16.64 -23.77
N LYS A 21 -19.80 17.18 -22.58
CA LYS A 21 -20.76 18.27 -22.36
C LYS A 21 -20.60 19.43 -23.35
N ILE A 22 -19.37 19.80 -23.69
CA ILE A 22 -19.09 20.92 -24.60
C ILE A 22 -19.66 20.66 -26.00
N HIS A 23 -19.62 19.43 -26.50
CA HIS A 23 -20.22 19.08 -27.79
C HIS A 23 -21.74 19.27 -27.79
N GLU A 24 -22.42 18.82 -26.73
CA GLU A 24 -23.87 19.01 -26.57
C GLU A 24 -24.22 20.51 -26.53
N LEU A 25 -23.52 21.29 -25.70
CA LEU A 25 -23.79 22.72 -25.58
C LEU A 25 -23.62 23.45 -26.91
N GLU A 26 -22.53 23.14 -27.63
CA GLU A 26 -22.27 23.72 -28.93
C GLU A 26 -23.32 23.32 -29.98
N TYR A 27 -23.74 22.04 -29.98
CA TYR A 27 -24.80 21.57 -30.86
C TYR A 27 -26.11 22.32 -30.59
N ASN A 28 -26.49 22.43 -29.31
CA ASN A 28 -27.72 23.10 -28.89
C ASN A 28 -27.73 24.57 -29.33
N GLN A 29 -26.59 25.25 -29.18
CA GLN A 29 -26.43 26.65 -29.59
C GLN A 29 -26.48 26.85 -31.11
N LYS A 30 -25.86 25.96 -31.89
CA LYS A 30 -25.78 26.10 -33.36
C LYS A 30 -27.06 25.68 -34.07
N SER A 31 -27.72 24.64 -33.58
CA SER A 31 -28.89 24.05 -34.22
C SER A 31 -30.23 24.59 -33.70
N ASN A 32 -30.22 25.30 -32.57
CA ASN A 32 -31.42 25.63 -31.78
C ASN A 32 -32.28 24.38 -31.45
N GLN A 33 -31.66 23.21 -31.36
CA GLN A 33 -32.29 21.93 -31.02
C GLN A 33 -31.51 21.21 -29.94
N THR A 34 -32.20 20.49 -29.05
CA THR A 34 -31.56 19.66 -28.03
C THR A 34 -30.84 18.47 -28.66
N TYR A 35 -29.59 18.24 -28.27
CA TYR A 35 -28.83 17.07 -28.68
C TYR A 35 -29.46 15.79 -28.14
N VAL A 36 -30.02 14.99 -29.04
CA VAL A 36 -30.88 13.84 -28.69
C VAL A 36 -30.17 12.79 -27.83
N TYR A 37 -28.84 12.68 -27.92
CA TYR A 37 -28.07 11.67 -27.19
C TYR A 37 -27.63 12.15 -25.80
N GLY A 38 -27.67 13.46 -25.51
CA GLY A 38 -27.10 14.06 -24.29
C GLY A 38 -25.58 13.92 -24.20
N ASN A 39 -25.04 14.12 -22.99
CA ASN A 39 -23.62 14.02 -22.68
C ASN A 39 -23.31 12.93 -21.64
N ASN A 40 -22.01 12.77 -21.35
CA ASN A 40 -21.48 11.73 -20.49
C ASN A 40 -21.35 12.08 -19.00
N GLU A 41 -21.76 13.26 -18.52
CA GLU A 41 -21.55 13.69 -17.13
C GLU A 41 -22.21 12.74 -16.11
N ASP A 42 -23.49 12.41 -16.28
CA ASP A 42 -24.19 11.51 -15.36
C ASP A 42 -23.57 10.10 -15.36
N LEU A 43 -23.18 9.61 -16.54
CA LEU A 43 -22.52 8.31 -16.70
C LEU A 43 -21.14 8.31 -16.04
N THR A 44 -20.44 9.44 -16.09
CA THR A 44 -19.13 9.62 -15.47
C THR A 44 -19.22 9.52 -13.95
N VAL A 45 -20.21 10.20 -13.35
CA VAL A 45 -20.44 10.21 -11.91
C VAL A 45 -20.74 8.79 -11.41
N ALA A 46 -21.68 8.09 -12.07
CA ALA A 46 -21.98 6.70 -11.75
C ALA A 46 -20.75 5.79 -11.99
N GLY A 47 -19.99 6.03 -13.05
CA GLY A 47 -18.83 5.19 -13.41
C GLY A 47 -17.71 5.27 -12.39
N GLN A 48 -17.51 6.44 -11.80
CA GLN A 48 -16.61 6.58 -10.66
C GLN A 48 -17.05 5.68 -9.50
N GLN A 49 -18.33 5.71 -9.13
CA GLN A 49 -18.84 4.92 -8.00
C GLN A 49 -18.70 3.41 -8.24
N PHE A 50 -18.99 2.94 -9.44
CA PHE A 50 -18.83 1.53 -9.79
C PHE A 50 -17.36 1.09 -9.83
N LEU A 51 -16.47 1.92 -10.39
CA LEU A 51 -15.03 1.64 -10.34
C LEU A 51 -14.53 1.50 -8.90
N GLU A 52 -14.97 2.39 -8.01
CA GLU A 52 -14.60 2.32 -6.59
C GLU A 52 -15.18 1.08 -5.92
N PHE A 53 -16.46 0.76 -6.15
CA PHE A 53 -17.10 -0.43 -5.62
C PHE A 53 -16.37 -1.72 -6.06
N TYR A 54 -16.13 -1.88 -7.37
CA TYR A 54 -15.46 -3.07 -7.90
C TYR A 54 -14.00 -3.17 -7.49
N PHE A 55 -13.33 -2.05 -7.25
CA PHE A 55 -11.99 -2.08 -6.69
C PHE A 55 -11.99 -2.75 -5.32
N TYR A 56 -12.94 -2.38 -4.45
CA TYR A 56 -13.06 -3.01 -3.13
C TYR A 56 -13.50 -4.47 -3.24
N ASP A 57 -14.45 -4.80 -4.11
CA ASP A 57 -14.86 -6.19 -4.40
C ASP A 57 -13.65 -7.02 -4.85
N TYR A 58 -12.87 -6.52 -5.80
CA TYR A 58 -11.65 -7.17 -6.28
C TYR A 58 -10.65 -7.40 -5.14
N MET A 59 -10.37 -6.39 -4.31
CA MET A 59 -9.42 -6.53 -3.21
C MET A 59 -9.88 -7.54 -2.16
N LEU A 60 -11.18 -7.59 -1.87
CA LEU A 60 -11.77 -8.59 -0.96
C LEU A 60 -11.68 -10.00 -1.54
N LEU A 61 -11.95 -10.17 -2.85
CA LEU A 61 -11.80 -11.45 -3.55
C LEU A 61 -10.35 -11.97 -3.56
N GLN A 62 -9.37 -11.07 -3.54
CA GLN A 62 -7.95 -11.41 -3.36
C GLN A 62 -7.58 -11.74 -1.89
N GLY A 63 -8.54 -11.67 -0.97
CA GLY A 63 -8.33 -11.96 0.45
C GLY A 63 -7.70 -10.81 1.24
N TYR A 64 -7.79 -9.55 0.75
CA TYR A 64 -7.31 -8.37 1.47
C TYR A 64 -8.43 -7.67 2.24
N PRO A 65 -8.13 -7.03 3.41
CA PRO A 65 -6.80 -6.94 4.04
C PRO A 65 -6.36 -8.25 4.70
N ASN A 66 -5.05 -8.52 4.67
CA ASN A 66 -4.44 -9.72 5.26
C ASN A 66 -3.15 -9.35 6.00
N GLN A 67 -3.02 -9.78 7.26
CA GLN A 67 -1.86 -9.49 8.12
C GLN A 67 -0.53 -10.00 7.55
N LEU A 68 -0.57 -11.10 6.79
CA LEU A 68 0.59 -11.72 6.13
C LEU A 68 0.94 -11.06 4.79
N SER A 69 0.14 -10.08 4.34
CA SER A 69 0.32 -9.40 3.05
C SER A 69 0.83 -7.96 3.20
N TYR A 70 1.07 -7.30 2.06
CA TYR A 70 1.38 -5.88 2.01
C TYR A 70 0.18 -5.00 2.43
N PHE A 71 -1.05 -5.44 2.18
CA PHE A 71 -2.28 -4.72 2.52
C PHE A 71 -2.83 -5.23 3.85
N LYS A 72 -2.24 -4.77 4.96
CA LYS A 72 -2.55 -5.29 6.31
C LYS A 72 -3.81 -4.66 6.91
N LYS A 73 -4.15 -3.44 6.51
CA LYS A 73 -5.25 -2.66 7.08
C LYS A 73 -6.16 -2.09 5.98
N PRO A 74 -7.45 -1.83 6.26
CA PRO A 74 -8.36 -1.20 5.29
C PRO A 74 -7.83 0.13 4.73
N ASN A 75 -7.13 0.90 5.55
CA ASN A 75 -6.52 2.16 5.13
C ASN A 75 -5.49 1.99 3.99
N ASP A 76 -4.75 0.88 3.95
CA ASP A 76 -3.77 0.61 2.90
C ASP A 76 -4.47 0.45 1.54
N ILE A 77 -5.63 -0.23 1.54
CA ILE A 77 -6.49 -0.42 0.36
C ILE A 77 -7.07 0.91 -0.11
N ILE A 78 -7.53 1.77 0.81
CA ILE A 78 -8.04 3.10 0.48
C ILE A 78 -6.95 3.97 -0.18
N GLN A 79 -5.74 3.97 0.38
CA GLN A 79 -4.63 4.74 -0.19
C GLN A 79 -4.16 4.18 -1.54
N LEU A 80 -4.24 2.86 -1.73
CA LEU A 80 -3.99 2.24 -3.02
C LEU A 80 -5.04 2.68 -4.04
N ARG A 81 -6.34 2.62 -3.69
CA ARG A 81 -7.43 3.06 -4.55
C ARG A 81 -7.21 4.48 -5.06
N GLN A 82 -6.91 5.43 -4.17
CA GLN A 82 -6.67 6.83 -4.53
C GLN A 82 -5.49 7.00 -5.51
N ARG A 83 -4.47 6.15 -5.39
CA ARG A 83 -3.32 6.13 -6.29
C ARG A 83 -3.61 5.44 -7.62
N LEU A 84 -4.49 4.46 -7.65
CA LEU A 84 -4.80 3.70 -8.86
C LEU A 84 -5.92 4.32 -9.68
N ILE A 85 -7.05 4.62 -9.04
CA ILE A 85 -8.26 5.10 -9.70
C ILE A 85 -8.24 6.62 -9.66
N ASN A 86 -7.38 7.19 -10.50
CA ASN A 86 -7.29 8.63 -10.72
C ASN A 86 -7.34 8.95 -12.22
N ASP A 87 -7.55 10.22 -12.54
CA ASP A 87 -7.72 10.66 -13.92
C ASP A 87 -6.49 10.38 -14.78
N GLN A 88 -5.27 10.43 -14.22
CA GLN A 88 -4.05 10.15 -14.97
C GLN A 88 -4.00 8.69 -15.45
N ASN A 89 -4.24 7.73 -14.55
CA ASN A 89 -4.18 6.31 -14.88
C ASN A 89 -5.35 5.88 -15.79
N LEU A 90 -6.55 6.42 -15.55
CA LEU A 90 -7.71 6.13 -16.40
C LEU A 90 -7.53 6.74 -17.80
N ALA A 91 -6.91 7.93 -17.90
CA ALA A 91 -6.58 8.52 -19.20
C ALA A 91 -5.61 7.66 -20.01
N GLU A 92 -4.65 7.01 -19.36
CA GLU A 92 -3.71 6.08 -20.01
C GLU A 92 -4.44 4.92 -20.68
N ILE A 93 -5.43 4.34 -20.00
CA ILE A 93 -6.31 3.34 -20.60
C ILE A 93 -7.04 3.95 -21.81
N GLY A 94 -7.56 5.18 -21.69
CA GLY A 94 -8.17 5.91 -22.79
C GLY A 94 -7.25 6.06 -24.02
N TYR A 95 -5.97 6.35 -23.81
CA TYR A 95 -4.97 6.44 -24.87
C TYR A 95 -4.70 5.09 -25.52
N GLN A 96 -4.55 4.03 -24.72
CA GLN A 96 -4.32 2.67 -25.24
C GLN A 96 -5.48 2.18 -26.12
N LEU A 97 -6.70 2.64 -25.82
CA LEU A 97 -7.91 2.33 -26.60
C LEU A 97 -8.17 3.33 -27.73
N ASN A 98 -7.26 4.28 -27.96
CA ASN A 98 -7.41 5.33 -28.97
C ASN A 98 -8.73 6.12 -28.87
N LEU A 99 -9.24 6.32 -27.65
CA LEU A 99 -10.53 7.00 -27.44
C LEU A 99 -10.55 8.42 -28.00
N GLN A 100 -9.40 9.10 -28.06
CA GLN A 100 -9.24 10.43 -28.66
C GLN A 100 -9.84 10.53 -30.08
N ASN A 101 -9.86 9.42 -30.83
CA ASN A 101 -10.39 9.39 -32.19
C ASN A 101 -11.93 9.40 -32.22
N PHE A 102 -12.57 8.88 -31.18
CA PHE A 102 -14.02 8.68 -31.11
C PHE A 102 -14.75 9.76 -30.30
N LEU A 103 -14.04 10.50 -29.46
CA LEU A 103 -14.60 11.55 -28.63
C LEU A 103 -15.26 12.67 -29.45
N LYS A 104 -16.48 13.04 -29.02
CA LYS A 104 -17.17 14.24 -29.49
C LYS A 104 -16.96 15.37 -28.50
N VAL A 105 -16.17 16.37 -28.91
CA VAL A 105 -15.79 17.54 -28.08
C VAL A 105 -16.16 18.88 -28.74
N GLY A 106 -16.96 18.84 -29.81
CA GLY A 106 -17.28 20.02 -30.61
C GLY A 106 -16.03 20.61 -31.29
N ASN A 107 -15.96 21.93 -31.35
CA ASN A 107 -14.84 22.68 -31.92
C ASN A 107 -13.57 22.67 -31.04
N GLN A 108 -13.65 22.21 -29.79
CA GLN A 108 -12.53 22.19 -28.86
C GLN A 108 -11.67 20.92 -29.01
N ILE A 109 -11.03 20.78 -30.17
CA ILE A 109 -10.26 19.57 -30.55
C ILE A 109 -9.17 19.22 -29.53
N GLN A 110 -8.58 20.21 -28.84
CA GLN A 110 -7.57 20.02 -27.79
C GLN A 110 -8.06 19.15 -26.62
N LEU A 111 -9.37 19.06 -26.40
CA LEU A 111 -9.95 18.22 -25.35
C LEU A 111 -9.86 16.73 -25.65
N LYS A 112 -9.62 16.33 -26.90
CA LYS A 112 -9.46 14.91 -27.27
C LYS A 112 -8.26 14.25 -26.61
N THR A 113 -7.23 15.04 -26.27
CA THR A 113 -6.02 14.58 -25.57
C THR A 113 -5.98 15.08 -24.12
N ASN A 114 -7.09 15.60 -23.59
CA ASN A 114 -7.12 16.02 -22.20
C ASN A 114 -7.30 14.79 -21.31
N GLN A 115 -6.42 14.62 -20.31
CA GLN A 115 -6.43 13.46 -19.42
C GLN A 115 -7.77 13.32 -18.68
N LYS A 116 -8.30 14.41 -18.13
CA LYS A 116 -9.60 14.38 -17.43
C LYS A 116 -10.72 13.93 -18.35
N VAL A 117 -10.78 14.45 -19.58
CA VAL A 117 -11.82 14.09 -20.56
C VAL A 117 -11.74 12.61 -20.95
N LEU A 118 -10.53 12.08 -21.14
CA LEU A 118 -10.33 10.66 -21.43
C LEU A 118 -10.73 9.78 -20.25
N ALA A 119 -10.33 10.16 -19.02
CA ALA A 119 -10.72 9.46 -17.80
C ALA A 119 -12.23 9.43 -17.60
N ASP A 120 -12.90 10.57 -17.77
CA ASP A 120 -14.35 10.68 -17.65
C ASP A 120 -15.07 9.83 -18.70
N THR A 121 -14.51 9.76 -19.91
CA THR A 121 -15.04 8.88 -20.96
C THR A 121 -14.90 7.41 -20.62
N ILE A 122 -13.77 6.98 -20.04
CA ILE A 122 -13.60 5.60 -19.56
C ILE A 122 -14.66 5.26 -18.51
N LYS A 123 -14.86 6.14 -17.50
CA LYS A 123 -15.90 5.98 -16.47
C LYS A 123 -17.29 5.86 -17.11
N ALA A 124 -17.59 6.73 -18.08
CA ALA A 124 -18.86 6.72 -18.78
C ALA A 124 -19.08 5.47 -19.63
N LEU A 125 -18.04 4.96 -20.30
CA LEU A 125 -18.12 3.74 -21.11
C LEU A 125 -18.40 2.50 -20.26
N ILE A 126 -17.82 2.42 -19.07
CA ILE A 126 -18.07 1.32 -18.11
C ILE A 126 -19.55 1.25 -17.76
N ILE A 127 -20.15 2.38 -17.38
CA ILE A 127 -21.59 2.43 -17.02
C ILE A 127 -22.50 2.25 -18.22
N ALA A 128 -22.13 2.84 -19.35
CA ALA A 128 -22.85 2.64 -20.58
C ALA A 128 -22.92 1.13 -20.92
N GLN A 129 -21.81 0.40 -20.76
CA GLN A 129 -21.79 -1.04 -20.99
C GLN A 129 -22.68 -1.79 -19.99
N TYR A 130 -22.63 -1.43 -18.70
CA TYR A 130 -23.49 -2.03 -17.67
C TYR A 130 -24.99 -1.87 -17.98
N TYR A 131 -25.43 -0.67 -18.35
CA TYR A 131 -26.82 -0.44 -18.73
C TYR A 131 -27.20 -1.14 -20.05
N ASP A 132 -26.26 -1.21 -21.01
CA ASP A 132 -26.49 -1.94 -22.26
C ASP A 132 -26.67 -3.45 -22.05
N LYS A 133 -26.04 -4.00 -21.00
CA LYS A 133 -26.15 -5.39 -20.57
C LYS A 133 -27.28 -5.63 -19.57
N TYR A 134 -28.29 -4.76 -19.53
CA TYR A 134 -29.45 -4.88 -18.64
C TYR A 134 -29.08 -4.94 -17.15
N GLN A 135 -28.07 -4.16 -16.73
CA GLN A 135 -27.66 -4.03 -15.33
C GLN A 135 -27.08 -5.33 -14.73
N ASP A 136 -26.38 -6.11 -15.57
CA ASP A 136 -25.69 -7.32 -15.15
C ASP A 136 -24.32 -7.01 -14.50
N LEU A 137 -24.21 -7.31 -13.20
CA LEU A 137 -23.00 -7.14 -12.41
C LEU A 137 -21.89 -8.14 -12.78
N GLU A 138 -22.21 -9.34 -13.26
CA GLU A 138 -21.18 -10.30 -13.65
C GLU A 138 -20.50 -9.86 -14.95
N SER A 139 -21.30 -9.45 -15.95
CA SER A 139 -20.77 -8.82 -17.17
C SER A 139 -19.88 -7.60 -16.88
N LEU A 140 -20.24 -6.81 -15.86
CA LEU A 140 -19.44 -5.66 -15.46
C LEU A 140 -18.15 -6.07 -14.74
N ARG A 141 -18.18 -7.14 -13.94
CA ARG A 141 -16.99 -7.73 -13.33
C ARG A 141 -16.00 -8.17 -14.39
N ASP A 142 -16.45 -8.88 -15.42
CA ASP A 142 -15.61 -9.34 -16.53
C ASP A 142 -14.98 -8.18 -17.31
N LEU A 143 -15.72 -7.07 -17.47
CA LEU A 143 -15.20 -5.86 -18.09
C LEU A 143 -14.12 -5.18 -17.23
N LEU A 144 -14.34 -5.10 -15.91
CA LEU A 144 -13.50 -4.36 -14.97
C LEU A 144 -12.29 -5.16 -14.49
N TYR A 145 -12.34 -6.49 -14.50
CA TYR A 145 -11.22 -7.33 -14.09
C TYR A 145 -9.89 -6.95 -14.80
N PRO A 146 -9.82 -6.87 -16.14
CA PRO A 146 -8.59 -6.47 -16.83
C PRO A 146 -8.19 -5.00 -16.56
N VAL A 147 -9.15 -4.13 -16.21
CA VAL A 147 -8.84 -2.76 -15.75
C VAL A 147 -8.12 -2.82 -14.41
N MET A 148 -8.66 -3.56 -13.46
CA MET A 148 -8.07 -3.68 -12.11
C MET A 148 -6.70 -4.35 -12.18
N GLU A 149 -6.57 -5.42 -12.96
CA GLU A 149 -5.29 -6.08 -13.20
C GLU A 149 -4.24 -5.12 -13.78
N PHE A 150 -4.60 -4.36 -14.83
CA PHE A 150 -3.72 -3.35 -15.41
C PHE A 150 -3.27 -2.30 -14.37
N LEU A 151 -4.23 -1.76 -13.61
CA LEU A 151 -3.96 -0.74 -12.60
C LEU A 151 -3.05 -1.28 -11.48
N ILE A 152 -3.35 -2.46 -10.94
CA ILE A 152 -2.58 -3.06 -9.84
C ILE A 152 -1.16 -3.42 -10.29
N ASN A 153 -1.01 -4.02 -11.48
CA ASN A 153 0.30 -4.37 -12.02
C ASN A 153 1.19 -3.14 -12.23
N LYS A 154 0.59 -2.02 -12.62
CA LYS A 154 1.30 -0.74 -12.71
C LYS A 154 1.87 -0.30 -11.37
N VAL A 155 1.09 -0.43 -10.28
CA VAL A 155 1.60 -0.13 -8.93
C VAL A 155 2.63 -1.13 -8.44
N GLN A 156 2.56 -2.41 -8.77
CA GLN A 156 3.63 -3.34 -8.40
C GLN A 156 4.96 -2.95 -9.06
N GLN A 157 4.93 -2.48 -10.31
CA GLN A 157 6.11 -1.96 -11.00
C GLN A 157 6.58 -0.61 -10.44
N GLU A 158 5.66 0.27 -10.05
CA GLU A 158 6.00 1.56 -9.43
C GLU A 158 6.42 1.44 -7.95
N GLN A 159 5.93 0.44 -7.21
CA GLN A 159 6.34 0.14 -5.83
C GLN A 159 7.77 -0.38 -5.77
N ILE A 160 8.28 -1.03 -6.83
CA ILE A 160 9.71 -1.31 -6.97
C ILE A 160 10.53 -0.01 -7.00
N LEU A 161 9.94 1.13 -7.36
CA LEU A 161 10.62 2.43 -7.45
C LEU A 161 10.29 3.39 -6.30
N GLN A 162 9.13 3.27 -5.65
CA GLN A 162 8.69 4.12 -4.54
C GLN A 162 7.79 3.36 -3.56
N THR A 163 8.26 2.27 -2.94
CA THR A 163 7.63 1.79 -1.71
C THR A 163 7.57 2.95 -0.72
N GLN A 164 6.36 3.22 -0.22
CA GLN A 164 6.07 4.05 0.96
C GLN A 164 6.61 3.40 2.24
N TYR A 165 7.89 3.07 2.21
CA TYR A 165 8.68 2.89 3.38
C TYR A 165 8.82 4.27 4.01
N ASN A 166 8.08 4.56 5.09
CA ASN A 166 8.31 5.77 5.87
C ASN A 166 9.48 5.47 6.81
N PRO A 167 10.73 5.80 6.41
CA PRO A 167 11.90 5.28 7.09
C PRO A 167 11.98 5.83 8.51
N LYS A 168 11.42 7.01 8.75
CA LYS A 168 11.32 7.63 10.08
C LYS A 168 10.40 6.85 11.01
N SER A 169 9.19 6.52 10.56
CA SER A 169 8.27 5.73 11.38
C SER A 169 8.82 4.33 11.66
N SER A 170 9.35 3.66 10.63
CA SER A 170 9.97 2.34 10.80
C SER A 170 11.21 2.37 11.69
N PHE A 171 12.00 3.44 11.62
CA PHE A 171 13.14 3.64 12.51
C PHE A 171 12.71 3.80 13.97
N ILE A 172 11.70 4.63 14.24
CA ILE A 172 11.18 4.84 15.61
C ILE A 172 10.58 3.54 16.18
N GLU A 173 9.79 2.83 15.38
CA GLU A 173 9.18 1.55 15.78
C GLU A 173 10.25 0.49 16.10
N TYR A 174 11.32 0.45 15.30
CA TYR A 174 12.45 -0.42 15.56
C TYR A 174 13.17 -0.05 16.86
N LEU A 175 13.42 1.25 17.11
CA LEU A 175 13.99 1.72 18.38
C LEU A 175 13.13 1.35 19.59
N THR A 176 11.80 1.40 19.47
CA THR A 176 10.91 0.98 20.57
C THR A 176 10.97 -0.52 20.82
N THR A 177 11.17 -1.33 19.79
CA THR A 177 11.25 -2.80 19.90
C THR A 177 12.51 -3.23 20.66
N ILE A 178 13.64 -2.55 20.42
CA ILE A 178 14.95 -2.90 20.99
C ILE A 178 15.29 -2.12 22.28
N LYS A 179 14.36 -1.33 22.81
CA LYS A 179 14.58 -0.43 23.96
C LYS A 179 14.97 -1.17 25.26
N GLU A 180 14.60 -2.44 25.36
CA GLU A 180 14.98 -3.29 26.49
C GLU A 180 16.46 -3.68 26.45
N GLU A 181 17.03 -3.83 25.26
CA GLU A 181 18.42 -4.25 25.03
C GLU A 181 19.39 -3.06 24.97
N ILE A 182 18.95 -1.96 24.36
CA ILE A 182 19.78 -0.77 24.13
C ILE A 182 19.07 0.50 24.55
N GLU A 183 19.86 1.47 25.03
CA GLU A 183 19.42 2.85 25.19
C GLU A 183 19.95 3.66 24.01
N VAL A 184 19.04 4.30 23.27
CA VAL A 184 19.40 5.11 22.10
C VAL A 184 18.83 6.50 22.25
N LEU A 185 19.70 7.51 22.14
CA LEU A 185 19.33 8.92 22.16
C LEU A 185 19.52 9.52 20.76
N PRO A 186 18.46 9.56 19.93
CA PRO A 186 18.59 10.12 18.59
C PRO A 186 18.61 11.65 18.62
N LYS A 187 19.63 12.24 17.98
CA LYS A 187 19.77 13.68 17.79
C LYS A 187 19.81 14.02 16.31
N MET A 188 18.78 14.73 15.83
CA MET A 188 18.70 15.19 14.45
C MET A 188 19.09 16.66 14.35
N ILE A 189 20.04 16.96 13.48
CA ILE A 189 20.52 18.31 13.15
C ILE A 189 20.12 18.60 11.70
N VAL A 190 19.44 19.71 11.48
CA VAL A 190 19.02 20.16 10.15
C VAL A 190 19.62 21.54 9.89
N GLU A 191 20.54 21.61 8.94
CA GLU A 191 21.10 22.86 8.44
C GLU A 191 20.56 23.17 7.05
N TRP A 192 20.35 24.46 6.78
CA TRP A 192 19.98 24.94 5.45
C TRP A 192 21.08 25.88 4.95
N LYS A 193 21.55 25.66 3.71
CA LYS A 193 22.55 26.50 3.05
C LYS A 193 22.11 26.82 1.62
N LYS A 194 22.33 28.07 1.18
CA LYS A 194 22.14 28.44 -0.24
C LYS A 194 23.27 27.84 -1.07
N ASN A 195 22.93 27.25 -2.21
CA ASN A 195 23.93 26.67 -3.11
C ASN A 195 24.79 27.78 -3.74
N GLN A 196 26.08 27.81 -3.43
CA GLN A 196 27.01 28.81 -3.96
C GLN A 196 27.25 28.67 -5.47
N LYS A 197 26.91 27.51 -6.07
CA LYS A 197 27.06 27.27 -7.53
C LYS A 197 25.82 27.63 -8.34
N ASN A 198 24.65 27.77 -7.71
CA ASN A 198 23.38 28.09 -8.37
C ASN A 198 22.52 28.92 -7.40
N ASN A 199 22.52 30.24 -7.58
CA ASN A 199 21.89 31.22 -6.66
C ASN A 199 20.39 31.00 -6.37
N ASN A 200 19.71 30.14 -7.14
CA ASN A 200 18.28 29.86 -6.99
C ASN A 200 17.93 28.52 -6.33
N GLN A 201 18.91 27.71 -5.90
CA GLN A 201 18.63 26.43 -5.27
C GLN A 201 19.07 26.40 -3.80
N SER A 202 18.10 26.18 -2.92
CA SER A 202 18.34 25.88 -1.51
C SER A 202 18.76 24.43 -1.36
N VAL A 203 19.72 24.17 -0.47
CA VAL A 203 20.16 22.81 -0.16
C VAL A 203 20.06 22.58 1.35
N PHE A 204 19.48 21.45 1.71
CA PHE A 204 19.35 20.99 3.09
C PHE A 204 20.46 19.99 3.38
N LEU A 205 21.18 20.22 4.47
CA LEU A 205 22.11 19.29 5.07
C LEU A 205 21.43 18.70 6.31
N ILE A 206 21.21 17.40 6.34
CA ILE A 206 20.54 16.71 7.42
C ILE A 206 21.51 15.68 7.99
N GLN A 207 21.72 15.76 9.30
CA GLN A 207 22.63 14.92 10.04
C GLN A 207 21.88 14.25 11.20
N LEU A 208 21.97 12.93 11.29
CA LEU A 208 21.46 12.14 12.40
C LEU A 208 22.64 11.59 13.18
N GLU A 209 22.69 11.91 14.47
CA GLU A 209 23.62 11.34 15.45
C GLU A 209 22.83 10.42 16.38
N LEU A 210 23.32 9.21 16.58
CA LEU A 210 22.76 8.23 17.50
C LEU A 210 23.86 7.82 18.47
N ASP A 211 23.66 8.15 19.75
CA ASP A 211 24.44 7.56 20.83
C ASP A 211 23.71 6.29 21.28
N ILE A 212 24.32 5.14 21.04
CA ILE A 212 23.77 3.81 21.35
C ILE A 212 24.59 3.24 22.51
N GLN A 213 23.91 3.00 23.63
CA GLN A 213 24.51 2.39 24.81
C GLN A 213 23.91 1.00 25.01
N SER A 214 24.78 -0.02 24.98
CA SER A 214 24.37 -1.38 25.33
C SER A 214 24.19 -1.49 26.84
N LYS A 215 22.99 -1.91 27.29
CA LYS A 215 22.72 -2.14 28.71
C LYS A 215 23.42 -3.39 29.26
N ILE A 216 23.87 -4.28 28.37
CA ILE A 216 24.39 -5.60 28.73
C ILE A 216 25.92 -5.58 28.82
N GLN A 217 26.60 -4.85 27.92
CA GLN A 217 28.07 -4.90 27.80
C GLN A 217 28.78 -3.57 28.09
N ALA A 218 28.05 -2.52 28.50
CA ALA A 218 28.59 -1.17 28.74
C ALA A 218 29.39 -0.60 27.55
N GLU A 219 29.12 -1.09 26.33
CA GLU A 219 29.72 -0.58 25.09
C GLU A 219 28.92 0.62 24.58
N ILE A 220 29.65 1.65 24.14
CA ILE A 220 29.09 2.87 23.55
C ILE A 220 29.41 2.86 22.06
N TYR A 221 28.37 2.86 21.23
CA TYR A 221 28.48 2.96 19.79
C TYR A 221 27.88 4.29 19.33
N GLN A 222 28.64 5.07 18.56
CA GLN A 222 28.20 6.33 18.00
C GLN A 222 27.99 6.18 16.49
N LEU A 223 26.75 6.34 16.04
CA LEU A 223 26.41 6.33 14.61
C LEU A 223 26.09 7.75 14.16
N LYS A 224 26.82 8.23 13.15
CA LYS A 224 26.65 9.56 12.57
C LYS A 224 26.44 9.43 11.06
N ILE A 225 25.27 9.88 10.60
CA ILE A 225 24.88 9.84 9.18
C ILE A 225 24.56 11.26 8.74
N GLU A 226 25.15 11.67 7.63
CA GLU A 226 25.00 13.00 7.05
C GLU A 226 24.62 12.90 5.57
N LYS A 227 23.56 13.60 5.16
CA LYS A 227 23.13 13.70 3.75
C LYS A 227 22.77 15.12 3.37
N GLN A 228 23.00 15.44 2.11
CA GLN A 228 22.68 16.73 1.53
C GLN A 228 21.69 16.56 0.37
N GLY A 229 20.65 17.39 0.29
CA GLY A 229 19.69 17.33 -0.80
C GLY A 229 18.77 18.55 -0.94
N ILE A 230 18.10 18.65 -2.08
CA ILE A 230 17.28 19.82 -2.46
C ILE A 230 15.92 19.83 -1.73
N SER A 231 15.40 18.65 -1.38
CA SER A 231 14.13 18.50 -0.68
C SER A 231 14.38 17.99 0.74
N LYS A 232 14.04 18.82 1.75
CA LYS A 232 14.11 18.44 3.17
C LYS A 232 13.49 17.06 3.43
N LYS A 233 12.29 16.82 2.90
CA LYS A 233 11.54 15.58 3.13
C LYS A 233 12.26 14.34 2.59
N ILE A 234 12.82 14.44 1.37
CA ILE A 234 13.52 13.31 0.74
C ILE A 234 14.85 13.05 1.44
N THR A 235 15.62 14.11 1.72
CA THR A 235 16.89 14.00 2.43
C THR A 235 16.68 13.40 3.82
N GLU A 236 15.62 13.79 4.54
CA GLU A 236 15.29 13.25 5.86
C GLU A 236 14.98 11.75 5.77
N GLN A 237 14.19 11.33 4.79
CA GLN A 237 13.86 9.92 4.58
C GLN A 237 15.13 9.07 4.31
N GLN A 238 16.06 9.58 3.51
CA GLN A 238 17.32 8.87 3.22
C GLN A 238 18.18 8.67 4.47
N VAL A 239 18.29 9.70 5.32
CA VAL A 239 19.04 9.62 6.57
C VAL A 239 18.47 8.55 7.50
N TYR A 240 17.14 8.51 7.69
CA TYR A 240 16.51 7.49 8.54
C TYR A 240 16.60 6.07 7.95
N LEU A 241 16.58 5.93 6.61
CA LEU A 241 16.72 4.64 5.96
C LEU A 241 18.11 4.04 6.22
N GLU A 242 19.16 4.83 6.00
CA GLU A 242 20.55 4.42 6.23
C GLU A 242 20.78 4.12 7.72
N ALA A 243 20.25 4.96 8.61
CA ALA A 243 20.36 4.77 10.05
C ALA A 243 19.77 3.45 10.52
N LEU A 244 18.62 3.08 9.97
CA LEU A 244 18.00 1.81 10.30
C LEU A 244 18.79 0.61 9.77
N GLN A 245 19.35 0.71 8.56
CA GLN A 245 20.15 -0.36 7.98
C GLN A 245 21.41 -0.62 8.80
N ASP A 246 22.11 0.45 9.19
CA ASP A 246 23.34 0.34 9.98
C ASP A 246 23.05 -0.14 11.41
N LEU A 247 21.96 0.32 12.02
CA LEU A 247 21.54 -0.18 13.33
C LEU A 247 21.19 -1.67 13.32
N LYS A 248 20.47 -2.14 12.29
CA LYS A 248 20.17 -3.58 12.12
C LYS A 248 21.44 -4.41 11.93
N ARG A 249 22.40 -3.91 11.15
CA ARG A 249 23.70 -4.58 10.96
C ARG A 249 24.47 -4.67 12.27
N TRP A 250 24.57 -3.57 13.00
CA TRP A 250 25.27 -3.52 14.28
C TRP A 250 24.67 -4.49 15.31
N LEU A 251 23.34 -4.52 15.46
CA LEU A 251 22.67 -5.48 16.35
C LEU A 251 22.90 -6.94 15.93
N SER A 252 22.86 -7.23 14.63
CA SER A 252 23.12 -8.58 14.11
C SER A 252 24.53 -9.05 14.47
N THR A 253 25.53 -8.17 14.35
CA THR A 253 26.91 -8.45 14.78
C THR A 253 27.01 -8.61 16.30
N HIS A 254 26.28 -7.80 17.08
CA HIS A 254 26.25 -7.93 18.54
C HIS A 254 25.70 -9.28 19.01
N HIS A 255 24.59 -9.74 18.42
CA HIS A 255 24.04 -11.05 18.77
C HIS A 255 24.96 -12.20 18.38
N GLN A 256 25.62 -12.13 17.22
CA GLN A 256 26.59 -13.14 16.80
C GLN A 256 27.80 -13.22 17.74
N ASN A 257 28.32 -12.06 18.18
CA ASN A 257 29.43 -12.00 19.13
C ASN A 257 29.03 -12.52 20.53
N GLN A 258 27.77 -12.30 20.96
CA GLN A 258 27.26 -12.88 22.20
C GLN A 258 27.13 -14.40 22.13
N SER A 259 26.63 -14.96 21.03
CA SER A 259 26.55 -16.42 20.85
C SER A 259 27.93 -17.06 20.90
N GLN A 260 28.93 -16.44 20.26
CA GLN A 260 30.32 -16.92 20.31
C GLN A 260 30.97 -16.77 21.69
N GLN A 261 30.67 -15.70 22.44
CA GLN A 261 31.18 -15.54 23.81
C GLN A 261 30.56 -16.54 24.79
N VAL A 262 29.27 -16.88 24.64
CA VAL A 262 28.61 -17.92 25.45
C VAL A 262 29.19 -19.31 25.13
N GLU A 263 29.45 -19.61 23.85
CA GLU A 263 30.12 -20.85 23.42
C GLU A 263 31.55 -20.95 23.98
N LEU A 264 32.33 -19.86 23.92
CA LEU A 264 33.69 -19.77 24.47
C LEU A 264 33.71 -19.88 26.00
N GLN A 265 32.70 -19.34 26.71
CA GLN A 265 32.58 -19.49 28.16
C GLN A 265 32.15 -20.92 28.55
N LEU A 266 31.30 -21.57 27.76
CA LEU A 266 30.95 -23.00 27.93
C LEU A 266 32.16 -23.90 27.68
N GLU A 267 32.96 -23.65 26.64
CA GLU A 267 34.20 -24.39 26.40
C GLU A 267 35.25 -24.16 27.50
N GLN A 268 35.35 -22.93 28.04
CA GLN A 268 36.24 -22.65 29.17
C GLN A 268 35.75 -23.29 30.48
N GLN A 269 34.44 -23.34 30.73
CA GLN A 269 33.88 -24.05 31.89
C GLN A 269 34.03 -25.57 31.77
N ILE A 270 33.88 -26.14 30.57
CA ILE A 270 34.12 -27.58 30.33
C ILE A 270 35.60 -27.91 30.54
N ASN A 271 36.51 -27.06 30.09
CA ASN A 271 37.96 -27.27 30.27
C ASN A 271 38.47 -27.02 31.71
N LEU A 272 37.80 -26.15 32.50
CA LEU A 272 38.09 -26.03 33.95
C LEU A 272 37.49 -27.18 34.77
N SER A 273 36.45 -27.86 34.27
CA SER A 273 35.77 -28.95 34.99
C SER A 273 36.44 -30.32 34.83
N THR A 274 37.42 -30.46 33.93
CA THR A 274 38.11 -31.75 33.67
C THR A 274 39.38 -31.98 34.49
N THR A 275 39.67 -31.16 35.50
CA THR A 275 40.73 -31.45 36.49
C THR A 275 40.22 -31.29 37.92
N LEU A 276 39.34 -32.19 38.36
CA LEU A 276 39.23 -32.61 39.77
C LEU A 276 38.39 -33.89 39.88
N ASP A 277 39.10 -34.96 40.25
CA ASP A 277 38.68 -36.21 40.87
C ASP A 277 37.26 -36.76 40.64
N SER A 278 37.25 -37.84 39.86
CA SER A 278 36.27 -38.91 39.97
C SER A 278 36.35 -39.58 41.34
N LYS A 279 35.46 -39.18 42.27
CA LYS A 279 34.86 -40.07 43.29
C LYS A 279 33.81 -39.31 44.10
N GLN A 280 32.63 -39.93 44.18
CA GLN A 280 31.49 -39.61 45.06
C GLN A 280 30.59 -38.47 44.59
N PHE A 281 29.46 -38.80 43.95
CA PHE A 281 28.14 -38.90 44.60
C PHE A 281 27.08 -39.25 43.54
N ASN A 282 26.49 -40.43 43.67
CA ASN A 282 25.17 -40.71 43.10
C ASN A 282 24.15 -39.92 43.93
N ASN A 283 23.39 -39.02 43.32
CA ASN A 283 21.93 -39.15 43.20
C ASN A 283 21.24 -37.87 42.67
N ILE A 284 20.28 -38.12 41.78
CA ILE A 284 19.10 -37.30 41.42
C ILE A 284 19.33 -36.24 40.32
N ASN A 285 19.03 -36.62 39.07
CA ASN A 285 17.98 -35.98 38.25
C ASN A 285 17.91 -36.62 36.85
N THR A 286 16.82 -37.31 36.55
CA THR A 286 16.34 -37.55 35.19
C THR A 286 14.84 -37.26 35.16
N THR A 287 14.51 -35.99 34.99
CA THR A 287 13.23 -35.57 34.44
C THR A 287 13.53 -34.79 33.18
N VAL A 288 13.40 -35.50 32.07
CA VAL A 288 13.28 -34.97 30.73
C VAL A 288 12.05 -34.06 30.73
N TYR A 289 12.25 -32.75 30.61
CA TYR A 289 11.18 -31.83 30.23
C TYR A 289 11.11 -31.81 28.70
N GLU A 290 10.27 -32.69 28.16
CA GLU A 290 9.64 -32.49 26.86
C GLU A 290 8.64 -31.34 27.03
N PHE A 291 8.84 -30.23 26.31
CA PHE A 291 7.78 -29.25 26.13
C PHE A 291 6.80 -29.84 25.13
N ALA A 292 5.68 -30.34 25.67
CA ALA A 292 4.49 -30.63 24.91
C ALA A 292 3.87 -29.33 24.40
N ASP A 293 3.53 -29.33 23.11
CA ASP A 293 2.61 -28.37 22.50
C ASP A 293 1.29 -28.36 23.28
N GLN A 294 1.05 -27.29 24.04
CA GLN A 294 -0.28 -26.97 24.54
C GLN A 294 -1.01 -26.15 23.47
N LEU A 295 -1.74 -26.89 22.62
CA LEU A 295 -2.92 -26.41 21.92
C LEU A 295 -4.03 -26.15 22.96
N ASP A 296 -4.31 -24.88 23.23
CA ASP A 296 -5.55 -24.35 23.83
C ASP A 296 -5.66 -22.90 23.31
N ASN A 297 -6.71 -22.42 22.61
CA ASN A 297 -8.13 -22.68 22.77
C ASN A 297 -8.86 -22.49 21.42
N GLU A 298 -9.33 -23.58 20.79
CA GLU A 298 -10.29 -23.49 19.67
C GLU A 298 -11.74 -23.28 20.17
N GLU A 299 -12.05 -23.65 21.43
CA GLU A 299 -13.41 -23.51 22.00
C GLU A 299 -13.88 -22.06 22.14
N ASN A 300 -12.97 -21.11 22.40
CA ASN A 300 -13.31 -19.69 22.51
C ASN A 300 -13.64 -19.03 21.16
N GLN A 301 -13.16 -19.59 20.05
CA GLN A 301 -13.48 -19.04 18.72
C GLN A 301 -14.87 -19.50 18.27
N THR A 302 -15.23 -20.75 18.54
CA THR A 302 -16.56 -21.29 18.18
C THR A 302 -17.67 -20.56 18.92
N GLU A 303 -17.47 -20.28 20.21
CA GLU A 303 -18.46 -19.57 21.04
C GLU A 303 -18.68 -18.11 20.57
N PHE A 304 -17.61 -17.45 20.09
CA PHE A 304 -17.71 -16.11 19.51
C PHE A 304 -18.49 -16.10 18.19
N TYR A 305 -18.24 -17.07 17.30
CA TYR A 305 -18.96 -17.15 16.02
C TYR A 305 -20.45 -17.50 16.20
N ASP A 306 -20.77 -18.35 17.18
CA ASP A 306 -22.17 -18.68 17.50
C ASP A 306 -22.92 -17.49 18.11
N GLN A 307 -22.28 -16.72 19.00
CA GLN A 307 -22.86 -15.48 19.52
C GLN A 307 -23.10 -14.43 18.43
N LEU A 308 -22.18 -14.30 17.48
CA LEU A 308 -22.27 -13.34 16.38
C LEU A 308 -23.36 -13.75 15.36
N SER A 309 -23.50 -15.05 15.10
CA SER A 309 -24.57 -15.62 14.29
C SER A 309 -25.96 -15.38 14.90
N GLN A 310 -26.13 -15.62 16.21
CA GLN A 310 -27.41 -15.37 16.89
C GLN A 310 -27.78 -13.88 16.93
N MET A 311 -26.80 -12.99 17.07
CA MET A 311 -27.03 -11.54 17.03
C MET A 311 -27.49 -11.09 15.64
N LEU A 312 -26.93 -11.64 14.56
CA LEU A 312 -27.34 -11.33 13.19
C LEU A 312 -28.76 -11.84 12.88
N ILE A 313 -29.14 -13.02 13.39
CA ILE A 313 -30.50 -13.56 13.27
C ILE A 313 -31.52 -12.68 14.01
N GLN A 314 -31.19 -12.19 15.22
CA GLN A 314 -32.07 -11.27 15.96
C GLN A 314 -32.22 -9.90 15.29
N MET A 315 -31.21 -9.43 14.54
CA MET A 315 -31.31 -8.19 13.76
C MET A 315 -32.11 -8.38 12.48
N ALA A 316 -32.02 -9.54 11.82
CA ALA A 316 -32.79 -9.85 10.63
C ALA A 316 -34.29 -10.04 10.93
N GLY A 317 -34.65 -10.58 12.10
CA GLY A 317 -36.04 -10.80 12.52
C GLY A 317 -36.81 -9.56 12.98
N LYS A 318 -36.20 -8.36 12.99
CA LYS A 318 -36.86 -7.11 13.42
C LYS A 318 -37.42 -6.24 12.29
N ASN A 319 -37.34 -6.69 11.04
CA ASN A 319 -37.83 -5.95 9.87
C ASN A 319 -39.01 -6.62 9.13
N GLU A 320 -39.74 -7.52 9.79
CA GLU A 320 -41.07 -7.92 9.34
C GLU A 320 -42.10 -7.60 10.42
N LEU A 321 -42.61 -6.35 10.37
CA LEU A 321 -43.98 -5.93 10.70
C LEU A 321 -44.24 -4.53 10.17
#